data_AF-A0A835KVP0-F1
#
_entry.id   AF-A0A835KVP0-F1
#
_cell.length_a   1.000
_cell.length_b   1.000
_cell.length_c   1.000
_cell.angle_alpha   90.00
_cell.angle_beta   90.00
_cell.angle_gamma   90.00
#
_symmetry.space_group_name_H-M   'P 1'
#
loop_
_entity.id
_entity.type
_entity.pdbx_description
1 polymer ?
#
loop_
_entity_poly.entity_id
_entity_poly.type
_entity_poly.pdbx_seq_one_letter_code
_entity_poly.pdbx_strand_id
1 'polypeptide(L)'
;MPTLAHSSVSSFDAVCSALLPLLLTINPQMASESESCNANAAAHPHHPRGTAALTAIAVDYRPEACRHSPDAGEIHVSFTYEDEGRDGSRWRSHQRFRPGSAVAASIRTPAGDTAGLNYNLYLSSLEGCREMDEIDFEFLGHDKRALQTNYHVGGGGGREQIHRLPFDPSDDFHHYAIAWDAQAIEWRVDGELIRREERREGEPWPEKPMRLYASLWDASDIDEGRWTGTYHGRDAPYVCSYKDVVVPPVEFWVEEETIAPADDLVAGDNAAAVEEIVDAVAGKD
;
A
#
# COMPACT_ATOMS: atom_id res chain seq x y z
N MET A 1 48.66 58.90 5.94
CA MET A 1 48.98 58.79 4.50
C MET A 1 47.68 58.83 3.73
N PRO A 2 47.37 59.90 2.97
CA PRO A 2 46.15 59.96 2.17
C PRO A 2 46.45 59.78 0.68
N THR A 3 45.57 59.09 -0.04
CA THR A 3 45.24 59.42 -1.43
C THR A 3 43.85 58.89 -1.74
N LEU A 4 42.91 59.83 -1.82
CA LEU A 4 41.60 59.73 -2.44
C LEU A 4 41.74 59.88 -3.96
N ALA A 5 40.85 59.27 -4.74
CA ALA A 5 40.61 59.65 -6.12
C ALA A 5 39.10 59.61 -6.44
N HIS A 6 38.56 60.82 -6.65
CA HIS A 6 37.51 61.29 -7.59
C HIS A 6 36.29 60.40 -7.93
N SER A 7 35.01 60.79 -7.72
CA SER A 7 34.21 61.92 -8.29
C SER A 7 34.14 61.91 -9.84
N SER A 8 33.04 62.05 -10.58
CA SER A 8 31.64 62.44 -10.34
C SER A 8 30.83 62.32 -11.65
N VAL A 9 29.55 61.92 -11.53
CA VAL A 9 28.28 62.44 -12.11
C VAL A 9 28.30 63.31 -13.39
N SER A 10 27.31 63.06 -14.29
CA SER A 10 26.43 64.04 -15.03
C SER A 10 26.09 63.55 -16.45
N SER A 11 24.94 63.76 -17.10
CA SER A 11 23.52 64.06 -16.82
C SER A 11 22.83 64.20 -18.21
N PHE A 12 21.55 63.82 -18.37
CA PHE A 12 20.53 64.32 -19.35
C PHE A 12 20.88 64.27 -20.87
N ASP A 13 20.02 64.01 -21.87
CA ASP A 13 18.59 64.26 -22.05
C ASP A 13 18.02 63.38 -23.18
N ALA A 14 16.69 63.26 -23.23
CA ALA A 14 15.90 62.52 -24.23
C ALA A 14 15.82 63.20 -25.61
N VAL A 15 15.46 62.43 -26.67
CA VAL A 15 14.30 62.69 -27.57
C VAL A 15 14.23 61.62 -28.69
N CYS A 16 12.98 61.27 -29.00
CA CYS A 16 12.41 60.25 -29.87
C CYS A 16 12.84 60.22 -31.35
N SER A 17 12.77 59.03 -31.97
CA SER A 17 12.07 58.84 -33.25
C SER A 17 11.65 57.37 -33.46
N ALA A 18 10.49 57.17 -34.09
CA ALA A 18 9.63 56.00 -34.06
C ALA A 18 9.84 54.95 -35.19
N LEU A 19 9.01 53.87 -35.10
CA LEU A 19 8.50 52.92 -36.14
C LEU A 19 9.36 51.65 -36.36
N LEU A 20 8.89 50.38 -36.31
CA LEU A 20 7.58 49.69 -36.28
C LEU A 20 7.76 48.28 -35.63
N PRO A 21 6.70 47.58 -35.16
CA PRO A 21 6.82 46.31 -34.44
C PRO A 21 6.69 45.08 -35.36
N LEU A 22 7.47 44.03 -35.08
CA LEU A 22 7.30 42.70 -35.67
C LEU A 22 6.16 41.99 -34.95
N LEU A 23 5.01 41.82 -35.64
CA LEU A 23 3.92 40.97 -35.17
C LEU A 23 4.40 39.51 -35.13
N LEU A 24 4.51 38.93 -33.92
CA LEU A 24 4.32 37.49 -33.75
C LEU A 24 2.86 37.26 -33.37
N THR A 25 2.12 36.66 -34.29
CA THR A 25 0.77 36.12 -34.10
C THR A 25 0.76 35.09 -32.97
N ILE A 26 0.04 35.42 -31.90
CA ILE A 26 -0.40 34.49 -30.86
C ILE A 26 -1.43 33.58 -31.51
N ASN A 27 -1.18 32.27 -31.52
CA ASN A 27 -2.10 31.25 -31.98
C ASN A 27 -3.04 30.89 -30.81
N PRO A 28 -4.35 31.22 -30.83
CA PRO A 28 -5.27 30.82 -29.79
C PRO A 28 -6.03 29.59 -30.28
N GLN A 29 -5.52 28.40 -30.01
CA GLN A 29 -6.31 27.21 -30.24
C GLN A 29 -5.97 26.14 -29.19
N MET A 30 -7.03 25.60 -28.61
CA MET A 30 -7.09 24.51 -27.62
C MET A 30 -6.96 24.95 -26.16
N ALA A 31 -7.87 25.82 -25.73
CA ALA A 31 -8.56 25.57 -24.46
C ALA A 31 -9.61 24.49 -24.73
N SER A 32 -9.37 23.25 -24.28
CA SER A 32 -10.45 22.25 -24.18
C SER A 32 -10.82 22.11 -22.72
N GLU A 33 -11.90 22.81 -22.39
CA GLU A 33 -12.99 22.39 -21.51
C GLU A 33 -12.63 21.41 -20.37
N SER A 34 -12.62 21.96 -19.16
CA SER A 34 -12.88 21.23 -17.93
C SER A 34 -14.28 20.62 -17.99
N GLU A 35 -14.38 19.32 -18.25
CA GLU A 35 -15.63 18.59 -18.04
C GLU A 35 -15.74 18.17 -16.57
N SER A 36 -16.70 18.80 -15.91
CA SER A 36 -17.27 18.42 -14.64
C SER A 36 -17.92 17.02 -14.70
N CYS A 37 -17.77 16.27 -13.62
CA CYS A 37 -18.66 15.22 -13.10
C CYS A 37 -19.55 14.50 -14.14
N ASN A 38 -19.11 13.32 -14.58
CA ASN A 38 -20.01 12.35 -15.20
C ASN A 38 -20.06 11.07 -14.36
N ALA A 39 -21.19 10.88 -13.69
CA ALA A 39 -21.58 9.67 -12.99
C ALA A 39 -21.92 8.57 -14.01
N ASN A 40 -20.88 7.93 -14.56
CA ASN A 40 -20.88 6.59 -15.15
C ASN A 40 -19.47 6.34 -15.71
N ALA A 41 -18.53 5.99 -14.83
CA ALA A 41 -17.27 5.44 -15.28
C ALA A 41 -17.56 4.13 -16.03
N ALA A 42 -17.25 4.09 -17.32
CA ALA A 42 -17.30 2.85 -18.08
C ALA A 42 -16.45 1.80 -17.36
N ALA A 43 -16.95 0.55 -17.26
CA ALA A 43 -16.22 -0.54 -16.61
C ALA A 43 -14.81 -0.64 -17.21
N HIS A 44 -13.79 -0.43 -16.37
CA HIS A 44 -12.40 -0.63 -16.75
C HIS A 44 -12.28 -2.06 -17.31
N PRO A 45 -11.57 -2.29 -18.44
CA PRO A 45 -11.58 -3.57 -19.18
C PRO A 45 -11.10 -4.82 -18.40
N HIS A 46 -10.89 -4.72 -17.09
CA HIS A 46 -10.22 -5.71 -16.25
C HIS A 46 -11.07 -6.27 -15.10
N HIS A 47 -12.36 -5.90 -14.94
CA HIS A 47 -13.20 -6.42 -13.86
C HIS A 47 -14.61 -6.83 -14.34
N PRO A 48 -14.86 -8.12 -14.65
CA PRO A 48 -16.12 -8.57 -15.24
C PRO A 48 -17.35 -8.43 -14.31
N ARG A 49 -17.16 -8.10 -13.02
CA ARG A 49 -18.24 -7.96 -12.02
C ARG A 49 -18.33 -6.57 -11.38
N GLY A 50 -17.67 -5.57 -11.95
CA GLY A 50 -17.68 -4.18 -11.45
C GLY A 50 -16.81 -3.97 -10.21
N THR A 51 -16.28 -2.76 -10.07
CA THR A 51 -15.55 -2.25 -8.88
C THR A 51 -16.07 -0.86 -8.54
N ALA A 52 -15.83 -0.40 -7.32
CA ALA A 52 -16.18 0.93 -6.85
C ALA A 52 -14.96 1.62 -6.24
N ALA A 53 -14.90 2.95 -6.32
CA ALA A 53 -13.84 3.73 -5.68
C ALA A 53 -13.89 3.55 -4.15
N LEU A 54 -12.73 3.40 -3.52
CA LEU A 54 -12.59 3.38 -2.07
C LEU A 54 -12.68 4.81 -1.53
N THR A 55 -13.76 5.15 -0.84
CA THR A 55 -14.01 6.53 -0.37
C THR A 55 -13.57 6.80 1.06
N ALA A 56 -13.30 5.75 1.85
CA ALA A 56 -12.92 5.87 3.24
C ALA A 56 -11.92 4.79 3.63
N ILE A 57 -10.93 5.18 4.44
CA ILE A 57 -9.90 4.29 4.96
C ILE A 57 -9.83 4.40 6.49
N ALA A 58 -9.30 3.36 7.12
CA ALA A 58 -8.78 3.42 8.47
C ALA A 58 -7.25 3.35 8.41
N VAL A 59 -6.58 3.97 9.39
CA VAL A 59 -5.13 3.89 9.55
C VAL A 59 -4.86 3.16 10.86
N ASP A 60 -4.15 2.04 10.80
CA ASP A 60 -3.98 1.13 11.94
C ASP A 60 -2.96 1.66 12.95
N TYR A 61 -1.91 2.35 12.49
CA TYR A 61 -0.86 2.94 13.33
C TYR A 61 -0.19 4.12 12.63
N ARG A 62 0.43 5.01 13.41
CA ARG A 62 1.19 6.20 12.94
C ARG A 62 0.41 7.01 11.87
N PRO A 63 -0.78 7.55 12.17
CA PRO A 63 -1.59 8.29 11.21
C PRO A 63 -0.88 9.52 10.61
N GLU A 64 0.07 10.11 11.33
CA GLU A 64 0.93 11.19 10.82
C GLU A 64 1.83 10.77 9.64
N ALA A 65 2.12 9.47 9.50
CA ALA A 65 2.86 8.90 8.38
C ALA A 65 1.93 8.37 7.26
N CYS A 66 0.62 8.60 7.34
CA CYS A 66 -0.35 8.26 6.31
C CYS A 66 -1.23 9.46 5.96
N ARG A 67 -1.01 10.04 4.77
CA ARG A 67 -1.79 11.17 4.27
C ARG A 67 -2.81 10.71 3.25
N HIS A 68 -4.09 10.87 3.57
CA HIS A 68 -5.20 10.68 2.61
C HIS A 68 -5.60 12.03 2.01
N SER A 69 -5.62 12.11 0.68
CA SER A 69 -6.06 13.28 -0.10
C SER A 69 -7.26 12.87 -0.98
N PRO A 70 -8.49 12.82 -0.43
CA PRO A 70 -9.66 12.31 -1.15
C PRO A 70 -9.95 13.03 -2.46
N ASP A 71 -9.77 14.35 -2.51
CA ASP A 71 -10.01 15.17 -3.71
C ASP A 71 -9.08 14.82 -4.88
N ALA A 72 -7.89 14.30 -4.58
CA ALA A 72 -6.92 13.83 -5.58
C ALA A 72 -7.03 12.32 -5.84
N GLY A 73 -7.84 11.60 -5.06
CA GLY A 73 -7.91 10.14 -5.09
C GLY A 73 -6.63 9.45 -4.62
N GLU A 74 -5.81 10.12 -3.79
CA GLU A 74 -4.46 9.68 -3.43
C GLU A 74 -4.30 9.39 -1.93
N ILE A 75 -3.55 8.34 -1.61
CA ILE A 75 -3.12 7.97 -0.25
C ILE A 75 -1.60 7.83 -0.29
N HIS A 76 -0.89 8.47 0.64
CA HIS A 76 0.56 8.40 0.73
C HIS A 76 0.98 7.81 2.07
N VAL A 77 1.81 6.78 2.04
CA VAL A 77 2.44 6.20 3.23
C VAL A 77 3.91 6.58 3.21
N SER A 78 4.36 7.32 4.22
CA SER A 78 5.76 7.70 4.39
C SER A 78 6.48 6.80 5.37
N PHE A 79 7.77 6.57 5.15
CA PHE A 79 8.66 5.90 6.07
C PHE A 79 9.88 6.78 6.36
N THR A 80 10.16 6.96 7.64
CA THR A 80 11.28 7.71 8.19
C THR A 80 11.84 7.00 9.40
N TYR A 81 13.14 7.14 9.62
CA TYR A 81 13.75 6.73 10.89
C TYR A 81 13.72 7.94 11.82
N GLU A 82 12.80 7.96 12.78
CA GLU A 82 12.80 8.93 13.89
C GLU A 82 13.45 8.28 15.13
N ASP A 83 13.92 9.09 16.08
CA ASP A 83 14.81 8.71 17.20
C ASP A 83 14.33 7.56 18.12
N GLU A 84 13.18 6.94 17.87
CA GLU A 84 12.58 5.87 18.69
C GLU A 84 12.23 4.56 17.91
N GLY A 85 12.48 4.43 16.60
CA GLY A 85 12.19 3.17 15.89
C GLY A 85 12.24 3.17 14.36
N ARG A 86 11.94 2.00 13.77
CA ARG A 86 11.70 1.80 12.33
C ARG A 86 10.23 2.16 12.05
N ASP A 87 9.94 3.27 11.37
CA ASP A 87 8.56 3.74 11.26
C ASP A 87 8.05 3.97 9.83
N GLY A 88 6.92 3.33 9.55
CA GLY A 88 6.02 3.64 8.44
C GLY A 88 4.57 3.65 8.94
N SER A 89 3.61 3.34 8.06
CA SER A 89 2.19 3.26 8.44
C SER A 89 1.47 2.19 7.63
N ARG A 90 0.24 1.89 8.01
CA ARG A 90 -0.67 0.98 7.29
C ARG A 90 -2.07 1.56 7.24
N TRP A 91 -2.60 1.66 6.03
CA TRP A 91 -4.02 1.96 5.82
C TRP A 91 -4.77 0.71 5.38
N ARG A 92 -6.09 0.72 5.58
CA ARG A 92 -6.99 -0.35 5.15
C ARG A 92 -8.38 0.12 4.80
N SER A 93 -9.14 -0.72 4.10
CA SER A 93 -10.57 -0.53 3.91
C SER A 93 -11.35 -0.70 5.23
N HIS A 94 -12.46 0.03 5.35
CA HIS A 94 -13.44 -0.13 6.45
C HIS A 94 -14.29 -1.40 6.32
N GLN A 95 -14.35 -1.98 5.13
CA GLN A 95 -15.16 -3.15 4.85
C GLN A 95 -14.27 -4.36 4.59
N ARG A 96 -14.79 -5.53 4.93
CA ARG A 96 -14.31 -6.81 4.42
C ARG A 96 -15.11 -7.19 3.18
N PHE A 97 -14.45 -7.85 2.23
CA PHE A 97 -15.02 -8.25 0.97
C PHE A 97 -15.05 -9.78 0.85
N ARG A 98 -16.17 -10.33 0.40
CA ARG A 98 -16.28 -11.74 0.01
C ARG A 98 -15.57 -11.98 -1.32
N PRO A 99 -15.09 -13.22 -1.58
CA PRO A 99 -14.58 -13.59 -2.89
C PRO A 99 -15.62 -13.35 -4.00
N GLY A 100 -15.19 -12.91 -5.18
CA GLY A 100 -16.06 -12.74 -6.36
C GLY A 100 -15.88 -11.44 -7.14
N SER A 101 -14.95 -10.57 -6.75
CA SER A 101 -14.62 -9.34 -7.48
C SER A 101 -13.10 -9.09 -7.38
N ALA A 102 -12.67 -7.83 -7.41
CA ALA A 102 -11.27 -7.45 -7.42
C ALA A 102 -11.01 -6.17 -6.62
N VAL A 103 -9.76 -6.02 -6.22
CA VAL A 103 -9.18 -4.78 -5.73
C VAL A 103 -8.11 -4.32 -6.71
N ALA A 104 -7.93 -3.01 -6.83
CA ALA A 104 -6.81 -2.46 -7.60
C ALA A 104 -6.42 -1.08 -7.10
N ALA A 105 -5.19 -0.68 -7.41
CA ALA A 105 -4.69 0.67 -7.21
C ALA A 105 -3.60 0.98 -8.23
N SER A 106 -3.50 2.25 -8.61
CA SER A 106 -2.28 2.79 -9.21
C SER A 106 -1.27 3.07 -8.12
N ILE A 107 -0.08 2.47 -8.18
CA ILE A 107 0.96 2.58 -7.17
C ILE A 107 2.20 3.20 -7.79
N ARG A 108 2.76 4.21 -7.13
CA ARG A 108 4.13 4.71 -7.36
C ARG A 108 4.94 4.45 -6.10
N THR A 109 5.96 3.61 -6.22
CA THR A 109 6.76 3.16 -5.09
C THR A 109 7.80 4.21 -4.66
N PRO A 110 8.42 4.10 -3.47
CA PRO A 110 9.46 5.03 -3.07
C PRO A 110 10.64 5.06 -4.05
N ALA A 111 11.20 6.24 -4.24
CA ALA A 111 12.43 6.44 -5.00
C ALA A 111 13.68 6.29 -4.09
N GLY A 112 14.87 6.26 -4.71
CA GLY A 112 16.15 6.17 -4.00
C GLY A 112 16.58 4.74 -3.67
N ASP A 113 17.49 4.60 -2.71
CA ASP A 113 17.94 3.34 -2.12
C ASP A 113 16.91 2.84 -1.10
N THR A 114 16.03 1.95 -1.56
CA THR A 114 14.93 1.37 -0.78
C THR A 114 15.29 0.06 -0.09
N ALA A 115 16.57 -0.35 -0.09
CA ALA A 115 16.99 -1.61 0.51
C ALA A 115 16.49 -1.74 1.96
N GLY A 116 16.03 -2.94 2.33
CA GLY A 116 15.41 -3.25 3.61
C GLY A 116 13.91 -3.03 3.69
N LEU A 117 13.34 -2.14 2.87
CA LEU A 117 11.92 -1.82 2.93
C LEU A 117 11.07 -2.86 2.19
N ASN A 118 9.86 -3.09 2.72
CA ASN A 118 8.75 -3.71 2.01
C ASN A 118 7.62 -2.68 1.91
N TYR A 119 7.12 -2.49 0.70
CA TYR A 119 5.90 -1.75 0.42
C TYR A 119 4.97 -2.68 -0.34
N ASN A 120 3.67 -2.57 -0.08
CA ASN A 120 2.75 -3.62 -0.52
C ASN A 120 1.34 -3.09 -0.82
N LEU A 121 0.52 -3.98 -1.38
CA LEU A 121 -0.92 -3.89 -1.48
C LEU A 121 -1.45 -5.32 -1.35
N TYR A 122 -2.31 -5.58 -0.37
CA TYR A 122 -2.72 -6.96 -0.08
C TYR A 122 -4.14 -7.03 0.47
N LEU A 123 -4.75 -8.20 0.35
CA LEU A 123 -6.00 -8.55 1.00
C LEU A 123 -5.68 -9.42 2.20
N SER A 124 -6.23 -9.14 3.38
CA SER A 124 -6.12 -10.03 4.55
C SER A 124 -7.42 -10.10 5.33
N SER A 125 -7.78 -11.29 5.79
CA SER A 125 -8.99 -11.52 6.60
C SER A 125 -8.92 -10.83 7.96
N LEU A 126 -7.74 -10.86 8.58
CA LEU A 126 -7.37 -10.08 9.75
C LEU A 126 -5.84 -10.06 9.86
N GLU A 127 -5.26 -8.90 9.59
CA GLU A 127 -3.85 -8.63 9.80
C GLU A 127 -3.38 -9.03 11.22
N GLY A 128 -2.24 -9.73 11.29
CA GLY A 128 -1.66 -10.23 12.55
C GLY A 128 -2.34 -11.48 13.14
N CYS A 129 -3.42 -11.98 12.55
CA CYS A 129 -4.04 -13.23 12.96
C CYS A 129 -3.24 -14.44 12.45
N ARG A 130 -3.02 -15.45 13.30
CA ARG A 130 -2.25 -16.66 12.93
C ARG A 130 -2.93 -17.56 11.91
N GLU A 131 -4.24 -17.43 11.75
CA GLU A 131 -5.05 -18.28 10.86
C GLU A 131 -5.66 -17.46 9.71
N MET A 132 -5.03 -16.35 9.32
CA MET A 132 -5.55 -15.48 8.27
C MET A 132 -5.54 -16.15 6.89
N ASP A 133 -6.56 -15.84 6.09
CA ASP A 133 -6.43 -15.88 4.63
C ASP A 133 -5.86 -14.54 4.17
N GLU A 134 -4.98 -14.57 3.17
CA GLU A 134 -4.23 -13.40 2.67
C GLU A 134 -3.84 -13.55 1.19
N ILE A 135 -3.73 -12.45 0.44
CA ILE A 135 -3.31 -12.43 -0.98
C ILE A 135 -2.52 -11.15 -1.27
N ASP A 136 -1.31 -11.29 -1.79
CA ASP A 136 -0.28 -10.26 -1.67
C ASP A 136 0.30 -9.75 -3.00
N PHE A 137 0.58 -8.45 -3.04
CA PHE A 137 1.67 -7.84 -3.78
C PHE A 137 2.67 -7.23 -2.81
N GLU A 138 3.94 -7.62 -2.91
CA GLU A 138 5.01 -7.15 -2.04
C GLU A 138 6.23 -6.76 -2.87
N PHE A 139 6.59 -5.49 -2.83
CA PHE A 139 7.80 -5.01 -3.49
C PHE A 139 9.00 -5.18 -2.56
N LEU A 140 10.10 -5.72 -3.08
CA LEU A 140 11.28 -6.04 -2.30
C LEU A 140 12.34 -4.96 -2.47
N GLY A 141 12.54 -4.14 -1.45
CA GLY A 141 13.31 -2.89 -1.55
C GLY A 141 14.75 -3.00 -2.05
N HIS A 142 15.39 -4.17 -2.01
CA HIS A 142 16.74 -4.39 -2.53
C HIS A 142 16.82 -4.48 -4.06
N ASP A 143 15.71 -4.81 -4.74
CA ASP A 143 15.61 -4.76 -6.20
C ASP A 143 14.33 -4.00 -6.54
N LYS A 144 14.48 -2.77 -7.02
CA LYS A 144 13.37 -1.89 -7.39
C LYS A 144 12.42 -2.50 -8.43
N ARG A 145 12.83 -3.55 -9.14
CA ARG A 145 12.02 -4.23 -10.16
C ARG A 145 11.51 -5.60 -9.70
N ALA A 146 11.74 -5.99 -8.45
CA ALA A 146 11.25 -7.24 -7.88
C ALA A 146 9.89 -7.03 -7.21
N LEU A 147 8.88 -7.74 -7.73
CA LEU A 147 7.55 -7.82 -7.15
C LEU A 147 7.28 -9.26 -6.74
N GLN A 148 7.11 -9.51 -5.45
CA GLN A 148 6.65 -10.79 -4.93
C GLN A 148 5.12 -10.84 -4.91
N THR A 149 4.58 -12.02 -5.22
CA THR A 149 3.17 -12.36 -4.97
C THR A 149 3.13 -13.57 -4.06
N ASN A 150 2.13 -13.62 -3.18
CA ASN A 150 1.89 -14.76 -2.31
C ASN A 150 0.39 -14.88 -2.01
N TYR A 151 -0.01 -16.01 -1.42
CA TYR A 151 -1.30 -16.12 -0.77
C TYR A 151 -1.25 -17.12 0.38
N HIS A 152 -1.98 -16.80 1.45
CA HIS A 152 -2.11 -17.61 2.65
C HIS A 152 -3.53 -18.16 2.78
N VAL A 153 -3.64 -19.37 3.33
CA VAL A 153 -4.92 -19.99 3.68
C VAL A 153 -4.80 -20.54 5.09
N GLY A 154 -5.64 -20.06 6.00
CA GLY A 154 -5.60 -20.47 7.41
C GLY A 154 -4.20 -20.27 8.05
N GLY A 155 -3.48 -19.23 7.65
CA GLY A 155 -2.11 -18.94 8.09
C GLY A 155 -1.00 -19.63 7.32
N GLY A 156 -1.30 -20.67 6.54
CA GLY A 156 -0.31 -21.37 5.74
C GLY A 156 0.03 -20.59 4.46
N GLY A 157 1.25 -20.06 4.36
CA GLY A 157 1.82 -19.41 3.16
C GLY A 157 2.72 -20.35 2.35
N GLY A 158 3.91 -19.88 1.95
CA GLY A 158 4.91 -20.69 1.24
C GLY A 158 4.65 -20.81 -0.26
N ARG A 159 4.00 -19.81 -0.85
CA ARG A 159 3.58 -19.79 -2.26
C ARG A 159 4.11 -18.56 -2.98
N GLU A 160 5.28 -18.12 -2.56
CA GLU A 160 5.96 -16.94 -3.06
C GLU A 160 6.35 -17.13 -4.53
N GLN A 161 6.10 -16.12 -5.37
CA GLN A 161 6.64 -16.03 -6.71
C GLN A 161 7.17 -14.62 -6.94
N ILE A 162 8.42 -14.52 -7.41
CA ILE A 162 9.07 -13.25 -7.76
C ILE A 162 8.89 -12.97 -9.24
N HIS A 163 8.36 -11.78 -9.54
CA HIS A 163 8.14 -11.26 -10.87
C HIS A 163 9.08 -10.08 -11.10
N ARG A 164 9.75 -10.06 -12.26
CA ARG A 164 10.58 -8.92 -12.66
C ARG A 164 9.76 -7.95 -13.49
N LEU A 165 9.52 -6.75 -12.95
CA LEU A 165 8.81 -5.69 -13.65
C LEU A 165 9.63 -5.17 -14.84
N PRO A 166 9.00 -4.88 -16.00
CA PRO A 166 9.70 -4.34 -17.17
C PRO A 166 10.12 -2.86 -17.00
N PHE A 167 9.67 -2.20 -15.94
CA PHE A 167 9.92 -0.81 -15.57
C PHE A 167 10.42 -0.69 -14.12
N ASP A 168 10.85 0.50 -13.71
CA ASP A 168 11.06 0.87 -12.32
C ASP A 168 9.76 1.51 -11.77
N PRO A 169 9.06 0.90 -10.81
CA PRO A 169 7.77 1.35 -10.31
C PRO A 169 7.84 2.64 -9.46
N SER A 170 9.05 3.19 -9.24
CA SER A 170 9.22 4.50 -8.59
C SER A 170 9.16 5.67 -9.59
N ASP A 171 9.33 5.42 -10.88
CA ASP A 171 9.37 6.46 -11.91
C ASP A 171 7.99 7.06 -12.22
N ASP A 172 6.93 6.26 -12.17
CA ASP A 172 5.54 6.69 -12.40
C ASP A 172 4.53 5.77 -11.69
N PHE A 173 3.24 6.10 -11.75
CA PHE A 173 2.16 5.24 -11.30
C PHE A 173 1.93 4.08 -12.28
N HIS A 174 1.92 2.86 -11.74
CA HIS A 174 1.56 1.64 -12.46
C HIS A 174 0.34 0.97 -11.81
N HIS A 175 -0.49 0.28 -12.57
CA HIS A 175 -1.75 -0.28 -12.09
C HIS A 175 -1.58 -1.73 -11.63
N TYR A 176 -1.90 -2.01 -10.36
CA TYR A 176 -1.79 -3.34 -9.75
C TYR A 176 -3.19 -3.81 -9.33
N ALA A 177 -3.58 -5.02 -9.76
CA ALA A 177 -4.89 -5.57 -9.46
C ALA A 177 -4.84 -7.03 -9.01
N ILE A 178 -5.66 -7.34 -8.02
CA ILE A 178 -5.90 -8.70 -7.52
C ILE A 178 -7.39 -9.00 -7.76
N ALA A 179 -7.68 -9.98 -8.61
CA ALA A 179 -9.02 -10.56 -8.73
C ALA A 179 -9.04 -11.90 -8.02
N TRP A 180 -10.04 -12.14 -7.18
CA TRP A 180 -10.13 -13.36 -6.38
C TRP A 180 -11.58 -13.81 -6.26
N ASP A 181 -11.81 -15.07 -6.59
CA ASP A 181 -13.09 -15.74 -6.37
C ASP A 181 -12.91 -17.20 -5.90
N ALA A 182 -14.01 -17.95 -5.90
CA ALA A 182 -14.01 -19.34 -5.45
C ALA A 182 -13.23 -20.31 -6.35
N GLN A 183 -12.79 -19.87 -7.53
CA GLN A 183 -12.16 -20.70 -8.56
C GLN A 183 -10.73 -20.26 -8.88
N ALA A 184 -10.43 -18.96 -8.84
CA ALA A 184 -9.10 -18.47 -9.19
C ALA A 184 -8.69 -17.19 -8.44
N ILE A 185 -7.38 -17.01 -8.33
CA ILE A 185 -6.74 -15.74 -7.98
C ILE A 185 -5.92 -15.29 -9.19
N GLU A 186 -6.07 -14.03 -9.60
CA GLU A 186 -5.30 -13.42 -10.66
C GLU A 186 -4.60 -12.16 -10.16
N TRP A 187 -3.31 -12.06 -10.43
CA TRP A 187 -2.51 -10.86 -10.22
C TRP A 187 -2.20 -10.22 -11.56
N ARG A 188 -2.49 -8.93 -11.68
CA ARG A 188 -2.25 -8.15 -12.90
C ARG A 188 -1.44 -6.90 -12.62
N VAL A 189 -0.57 -6.57 -13.57
CA VAL A 189 0.21 -5.34 -13.60
C VAL A 189 0.01 -4.67 -14.95
N ASP A 190 -0.43 -3.41 -14.96
CA ASP A 190 -0.79 -2.64 -16.16
C ASP A 190 -1.74 -3.41 -17.12
N GLY A 191 -2.63 -4.21 -16.53
CA GLY A 191 -3.60 -5.06 -17.24
C GLY A 191 -3.08 -6.42 -17.68
N GLU A 192 -1.76 -6.63 -17.75
CA GLU A 192 -1.15 -7.93 -18.05
C GLU A 192 -1.30 -8.90 -16.87
N LEU A 193 -1.69 -10.13 -17.16
CA LEU A 193 -1.77 -11.22 -16.18
C LEU A 193 -0.35 -11.74 -15.90
N ILE A 194 0.16 -11.50 -14.71
CA ILE A 194 1.52 -11.94 -14.30
C ILE A 194 1.48 -13.27 -13.53
N ARG A 195 0.37 -13.57 -12.87
CA ARG A 195 0.15 -14.82 -12.14
C ARG A 195 -1.33 -15.17 -12.11
N ARG A 196 -1.63 -16.46 -12.27
CA ARG A 196 -2.95 -17.04 -12.05
C ARG A 196 -2.79 -18.33 -11.27
N GLU A 197 -3.55 -18.45 -10.18
CA GLU A 197 -3.68 -19.68 -9.41
C GLU A 197 -5.12 -20.16 -9.54
N GLU A 198 -5.31 -21.45 -9.82
CA GLU A 198 -6.63 -22.06 -9.94
C GLU A 198 -6.85 -23.03 -8.79
N ARG A 199 -8.04 -22.98 -8.20
CA ARG A 199 -8.42 -23.87 -7.12
C ARG A 199 -8.45 -25.30 -7.64
N ARG A 200 -7.68 -26.18 -6.98
CA ARG A 200 -7.73 -27.61 -7.21
C ARG A 200 -8.57 -28.28 -6.13
N GLU A 201 -9.23 -29.36 -6.52
CA GLU A 201 -10.03 -30.14 -5.59
C GLU A 201 -9.18 -30.66 -4.42
N GLY A 202 -9.62 -30.41 -3.19
CA GLY A 202 -8.94 -30.82 -1.97
C GLY A 202 -7.80 -29.92 -1.49
N GLU A 203 -7.40 -28.90 -2.26
CA GLU A 203 -6.40 -27.92 -1.80
C GLU A 203 -7.06 -26.79 -0.99
N PRO A 204 -6.42 -26.29 0.09
CA PRO A 204 -6.88 -25.12 0.81
C PRO A 204 -7.00 -23.90 -0.12
N TRP A 205 -8.07 -23.13 0.06
CA TRP A 205 -8.36 -21.94 -0.75
C TRP A 205 -8.73 -20.76 0.17
N PRO A 206 -8.29 -19.53 -0.11
CA PRO A 206 -8.73 -18.39 0.67
C PRO A 206 -10.22 -18.18 0.41
N GLU A 207 -11.01 -18.18 1.48
CA GLU A 207 -12.48 -18.08 1.46
C GLU A 207 -13.02 -17.08 2.48
N LYS A 208 -12.23 -16.73 3.51
CA LYS A 208 -12.62 -15.75 4.53
C LYS A 208 -12.76 -14.35 3.94
N PRO A 209 -13.76 -13.56 4.33
CA PRO A 209 -13.85 -12.16 3.90
C PRO A 209 -12.62 -11.35 4.30
N MET A 210 -12.07 -10.55 3.39
CA MET A 210 -10.79 -9.84 3.57
C MET A 210 -10.94 -8.32 3.43
N ARG A 211 -10.18 -7.56 4.21
CA ARG A 211 -10.01 -6.12 3.99
C ARG A 211 -8.87 -5.91 2.99
N LEU A 212 -8.91 -4.80 2.27
CA LEU A 212 -7.77 -4.29 1.52
C LEU A 212 -6.84 -3.57 2.49
N TYR A 213 -5.55 -3.85 2.42
CA TYR A 213 -4.49 -3.22 3.21
C TYR A 213 -3.38 -2.73 2.30
N ALA A 214 -2.65 -1.72 2.77
CA ALA A 214 -1.33 -1.41 2.26
C ALA A 214 -0.47 -0.79 3.36
N SER A 215 0.80 -1.17 3.38
CA SER A 215 1.79 -0.66 4.31
C SER A 215 3.13 -0.40 3.64
N LEU A 216 3.96 0.35 4.34
CA LEU A 216 5.38 0.52 4.07
C LEU A 216 6.11 0.31 5.40
N TRP A 217 7.02 -0.66 5.44
CA TRP A 217 7.69 -1.07 6.68
C TRP A 217 9.11 -1.58 6.40
N ASP A 218 9.93 -1.63 7.45
CA ASP A 218 11.29 -2.14 7.36
C ASP A 218 11.32 -3.64 7.68
N ALA A 219 11.59 -4.42 6.64
CA ALA A 219 11.66 -5.87 6.66
C ALA A 219 13.11 -6.39 6.68
N SER A 220 14.11 -5.55 6.92
CA SER A 220 15.52 -5.94 6.84
C SER A 220 15.97 -6.96 7.89
N ASP A 221 15.16 -7.20 8.92
CA ASP A 221 15.41 -8.28 9.90
C ASP A 221 14.94 -9.65 9.40
N ILE A 222 14.11 -9.71 8.36
CA ILE A 222 13.59 -10.96 7.81
C ILE A 222 14.69 -11.67 7.03
N ASP A 223 14.88 -12.95 7.35
CA ASP A 223 15.87 -13.83 6.74
C ASP A 223 17.29 -13.21 6.70
N GLU A 224 17.68 -12.53 7.79
CA GLU A 224 18.97 -11.82 7.91
C GLU A 224 19.19 -10.78 6.78
N GLY A 225 18.10 -10.16 6.32
CA GLY A 225 18.10 -9.18 5.24
C GLY A 225 18.17 -9.78 3.83
N ARG A 226 18.14 -11.11 3.67
CA ARG A 226 18.14 -11.73 2.33
C ARG A 226 16.85 -11.48 1.55
N TRP A 227 15.75 -11.21 2.23
CA TRP A 227 14.45 -11.00 1.59
C TRP A 227 14.31 -9.60 0.98
N THR A 228 14.56 -8.53 1.76
CA THR A 228 14.39 -7.15 1.29
C THR A 228 15.69 -6.34 1.25
N GLY A 229 16.81 -6.90 1.67
CA GLY A 229 18.09 -6.21 1.80
C GLY A 229 18.34 -5.65 3.20
N THR A 230 19.52 -5.05 3.40
CA THR A 230 19.84 -4.32 4.62
C THR A 230 19.34 -2.88 4.52
N TYR A 231 18.62 -2.42 5.54
CA TYR A 231 18.17 -1.03 5.58
C TYR A 231 19.35 -0.06 5.78
N HIS A 232 19.42 0.97 4.94
CA HIS A 232 20.46 2.00 5.00
C HIS A 232 19.92 3.40 5.32
N GLY A 233 18.66 3.68 4.98
CA GLY A 233 17.98 4.94 5.29
C GLY A 233 18.58 6.20 4.67
N ARG A 234 19.31 6.06 3.56
CA ARG A 234 20.10 7.16 2.97
C ARG A 234 19.25 8.21 2.26
N ASP A 235 18.08 7.80 1.77
CA ASP A 235 17.20 8.63 0.94
C ASP A 235 15.85 8.88 1.61
N ALA A 236 15.75 8.66 2.94
CA ALA A 236 14.56 9.00 3.70
C ALA A 236 14.25 10.53 3.60
N PRO A 237 12.97 10.95 3.59
CA PRO A 237 11.77 10.13 3.73
C PRO A 237 11.43 9.33 2.46
N TYR A 238 11.06 8.07 2.65
CA TYR A 238 10.53 7.22 1.57
C TYR A 238 9.02 7.38 1.51
N VAL A 239 8.43 7.49 0.32
CA VAL A 239 6.97 7.67 0.17
C VAL A 239 6.43 6.70 -0.87
N CYS A 240 5.53 5.81 -0.44
CA CYS A 240 4.73 4.98 -1.33
C CYS A 240 3.38 5.68 -1.56
N SER A 241 2.99 5.88 -2.82
CA SER A 241 1.75 6.58 -3.19
C SER A 241 0.79 5.61 -3.86
N TYR A 242 -0.47 5.63 -3.42
CA TYR A 242 -1.57 4.84 -3.94
C TYR A 242 -2.62 5.80 -4.51
N LYS A 243 -3.13 5.51 -5.69
CA LYS A 243 -4.07 6.36 -6.41
C LYS A 243 -5.18 5.53 -7.02
N ASP A 244 -6.37 6.13 -7.14
CA ASP A 244 -7.53 5.54 -7.81
C ASP A 244 -7.84 4.13 -7.28
N VAL A 245 -7.79 3.99 -5.95
CA VAL A 245 -8.01 2.71 -5.28
C VAL A 245 -9.45 2.28 -5.49
N VAL A 246 -9.63 1.07 -6.04
CA VAL A 246 -10.93 0.45 -6.25
C VAL A 246 -11.06 -0.84 -5.47
N VAL A 247 -12.29 -1.10 -5.01
CA VAL A 247 -12.67 -2.25 -4.20
C VAL A 247 -13.93 -2.91 -4.76
N PRO A 248 -14.27 -4.13 -4.32
CA PRO A 248 -15.54 -4.75 -4.68
C PRO A 248 -16.74 -3.85 -4.36
N PRO A 249 -17.79 -3.86 -5.20
CA PRO A 249 -19.01 -3.09 -4.95
C PRO A 249 -19.76 -3.62 -3.72
N VAL A 250 -20.75 -2.85 -3.25
CA VAL A 250 -21.44 -3.05 -1.97
C VAL A 250 -22.03 -4.46 -1.80
N GLU A 251 -22.46 -5.11 -2.89
CA GLU A 251 -22.95 -6.49 -2.88
C GLU A 251 -21.94 -7.54 -2.37
N PHE A 252 -20.64 -7.22 -2.37
CA PHE A 252 -19.59 -8.11 -1.84
C PHE A 252 -19.18 -7.77 -0.40
N TRP A 253 -19.71 -6.69 0.18
CA TRP A 253 -19.32 -6.25 1.50
C TRP A 253 -19.89 -7.18 2.57
N VAL A 254 -19.14 -7.34 3.65
CA VAL A 254 -19.63 -8.00 4.87
C VAL A 254 -19.95 -6.92 5.88
N GLU A 255 -21.22 -6.87 6.30
CA GLU A 255 -21.63 -6.05 7.44
C GLU A 255 -20.88 -6.53 8.67
N GLU A 256 -20.31 -5.58 9.42
CA GLU A 256 -19.66 -5.89 10.68
C GLU A 256 -20.77 -6.28 11.68
N GLU A 257 -21.20 -7.55 11.68
CA GLU A 257 -21.80 -8.14 12.88
C GLU A 257 -20.82 -7.82 14.00
N THR A 258 -21.31 -7.23 15.09
CA THR A 258 -20.53 -6.90 16.27
C THR A 258 -19.73 -8.12 16.69
N ILE A 259 -18.49 -8.22 16.23
CA ILE A 259 -17.53 -9.19 16.73
C ILE A 259 -17.37 -8.75 18.17
N ALA A 260 -18.00 -9.50 19.09
CA ALA A 260 -17.81 -9.28 20.51
C ALA A 260 -16.29 -9.22 20.74
N PRO A 261 -15.79 -8.20 21.46
CA PRO A 261 -14.36 -8.08 21.70
C PRO A 261 -13.84 -9.40 22.27
N ALA A 262 -12.69 -9.85 21.78
CA ALA A 262 -12.04 -11.09 22.19
C ALA A 262 -11.44 -11.02 23.61
N ASP A 263 -12.14 -10.36 24.54
CA ASP A 263 -11.71 -10.13 25.92
C ASP A 263 -12.47 -10.99 26.96
N ASP A 264 -13.44 -11.83 26.54
CA ASP A 264 -14.16 -12.73 27.48
C ASP A 264 -13.57 -14.16 27.57
N LEU A 265 -12.31 -14.37 27.18
CA LEU A 265 -11.61 -15.63 27.36
C LEU A 265 -10.38 -15.53 28.27
N VAL A 266 -10.49 -14.88 29.43
CA VAL A 266 -9.62 -15.19 30.59
C VAL A 266 -10.38 -15.08 31.91
N ALA A 267 -10.22 -16.14 32.73
CA ALA A 267 -10.50 -16.27 34.17
C ALA A 267 -11.93 -16.66 34.59
N GLY A 268 -12.18 -17.97 34.61
CA GLY A 268 -13.25 -18.59 35.38
C GLY A 268 -12.84 -19.98 35.87
N ASP A 269 -12.41 -20.04 37.13
CA ASP A 269 -12.38 -21.17 38.05
C ASP A 269 -11.89 -22.55 37.57
N ASN A 270 -10.64 -22.86 37.92
CA ASN A 270 -10.33 -24.14 38.57
C ASN A 270 -9.10 -24.03 39.47
N ALA A 271 -9.21 -23.16 40.48
CA ALA A 271 -8.34 -23.17 41.65
C ALA A 271 -9.02 -23.98 42.78
N ALA A 272 -9.28 -25.27 42.55
CA ALA A 272 -9.69 -26.22 43.59
C ALA A 272 -9.62 -27.68 43.11
N ALA A 273 -8.42 -28.20 42.84
CA ALA A 273 -8.13 -29.64 42.84
C ALA A 273 -6.62 -29.90 42.71
N VAL A 274 -5.82 -29.40 43.66
CA VAL A 274 -4.43 -29.86 43.83
C VAL A 274 -4.18 -30.05 45.32
N GLU A 275 -4.71 -31.14 45.87
CA GLU A 275 -4.15 -31.75 47.08
C GLU A 275 -4.52 -33.22 47.13
N GLU A 276 -3.58 -34.02 47.65
CA GLU A 276 -3.67 -35.44 47.94
C GLU A 276 -3.37 -36.41 46.78
N ILE A 277 -2.08 -36.74 46.61
CA ILE A 277 -1.53 -38.09 46.86
C ILE A 277 -0.02 -37.88 47.14
N VAL A 278 0.34 -37.90 48.41
CA VAL A 278 1.74 -38.13 48.84
C VAL A 278 1.82 -39.62 49.14
N ASP A 279 2.73 -40.31 48.45
CA ASP A 279 2.99 -41.73 48.61
C ASP A 279 3.21 -42.09 50.09
N ALA A 280 2.31 -42.94 50.60
CA ALA A 280 2.45 -43.61 51.87
C ALA A 280 3.42 -44.79 51.74
N VAL A 281 4.73 -44.55 51.81
CA VAL A 281 5.71 -45.58 52.23
C VAL A 281 6.85 -44.95 53.03
N ALA A 282 6.64 -44.75 54.33
CA ALA A 282 7.69 -44.82 55.34
C ALA A 282 7.09 -45.05 56.75
N GLY A 283 7.16 -46.29 57.23
CA GLY A 283 7.41 -46.57 58.66
C GLY A 283 6.26 -47.13 59.50
N LYS A 284 6.11 -48.47 59.45
CA LYS A 284 6.15 -49.40 60.59
C LYS A 284 6.24 -50.81 59.97
N ASP A 285 7.29 -51.59 60.15
CA ASP A 285 8.23 -51.69 61.27
C ASP A 285 9.72 -51.58 60.88
#